data_AF-V2WX90-F1
#
_entry.id   AF-V2WX90-F1
#
_cell.length_a   1.000
_cell.length_b   1.000
_cell.length_c   1.000
_cell.angle_alpha   90.00
_cell.angle_beta   90.00
_cell.angle_gamma   90.00
#
_symmetry.space_group_name_H-M   'P 1'
#
loop_
_entity.id
_entity.type
_entity.pdbx_description
1 polymer ?
#
loop_
_entity_poly.entity_id
_entity_poly.type
_entity_poly.pdbx_seq_one_letter_code
_entity_poly.pdbx_strand_id
1 'polypeptide(L)'
;MNVQFASSCLGLTLTIYDMHLLRKDEKTLIWTTPIHLTTVKLLYLLSRYLALAFQLCNVALSAFWKYSYTAIPSHTCAAYLVVKITACYTMLGLLHMILVLRVYALYDRSPKILFALMLIYTLRLSITVWTVTRLSRIDEYEFDAICISPKTVGSEPGIAIFVIGEILNQFVIHTLTIRKTWALKGAWDRTPTLPSVLTRDGFYVFVAIFGGMIAVIVGSYEKGGTSLFVFPLIILIISVAV
;
A
#
# COMPACT_ATOMS: atom_id res chain seq x y z
N MET A 1 -1.62 -14.98 -19.24
CA MET A 1 -0.65 -13.93 -19.66
C MET A 1 -1.31 -12.62 -20.14
N ASN A 2 -2.27 -12.64 -21.07
CA ASN A 2 -2.91 -11.39 -21.56
C ASN A 2 -3.61 -10.55 -20.47
N VAL A 3 -4.27 -11.21 -19.52
CA VAL A 3 -4.99 -10.54 -18.41
C VAL A 3 -4.02 -9.80 -17.46
N GLN A 4 -2.86 -10.38 -17.15
CA GLN A 4 -1.86 -9.75 -16.28
C GLN A 4 -1.25 -8.52 -16.93
N PHE A 5 -0.94 -8.60 -18.23
CA PHE A 5 -0.43 -7.47 -18.99
C PHE A 5 -1.47 -6.33 -19.02
N ALA A 6 -2.73 -6.65 -19.34
CA ALA A 6 -3.82 -5.68 -19.33
C ALA A 6 -4.00 -5.02 -17.94
N SER A 7 -4.01 -5.80 -16.86
CA SER A 7 -4.08 -5.30 -15.48
C SER A 7 -2.94 -4.32 -15.15
N SER A 8 -1.72 -4.65 -15.58
CA SER A 8 -0.54 -3.82 -15.32
C SER A 8 -0.58 -2.52 -16.13
N CYS A 9 -1.01 -2.58 -17.39
CA CYS A 9 -1.21 -1.40 -18.23
C CYS A 9 -2.32 -0.49 -17.68
N LEU A 10 -3.43 -1.06 -17.19
CA LEU A 10 -4.49 -0.30 -16.55
C LEU A 10 -3.98 0.41 -15.28
N GLY A 11 -3.26 -0.32 -14.42
CA GLY A 11 -2.62 0.26 -13.23
C GLY A 11 -1.70 1.43 -13.57
N LEU A 12 -0.80 1.25 -14.55
CA LEU A 12 0.11 2.30 -15.01
C LEU A 12 -0.64 3.51 -15.57
N THR A 13 -1.65 3.28 -16.41
CA THR A 13 -2.45 4.35 -17.03
C THR A 13 -3.17 5.18 -15.97
N LEU A 14 -3.76 4.52 -14.97
CA LEU A 14 -4.43 5.21 -13.86
C LEU A 14 -3.45 6.01 -13.00
N THR A 15 -2.26 5.47 -12.70
CA THR A 15 -1.23 6.21 -11.95
C THR A 15 -0.72 7.42 -12.73
N ILE A 16 -0.48 7.29 -14.04
CA ILE A 16 -0.06 8.40 -14.90
C ILE A 16 -1.17 9.46 -14.96
N TYR A 17 -2.43 9.04 -15.10
CA TYR A 17 -3.57 9.95 -15.12
C TYR A 17 -3.70 10.75 -13.82
N ASP A 18 -3.56 10.08 -12.67
CA ASP A 18 -3.55 10.75 -11.35
C ASP A 18 -2.41 11.77 -11.23
N MET A 19 -1.20 11.40 -11.66
CA MET A 19 -0.06 12.33 -11.69
C MET A 19 -0.32 13.55 -12.58
N HIS A 20 -0.95 13.36 -13.74
CA HIS A 20 -1.31 14.46 -14.62
C HIS A 20 -2.33 15.41 -13.99
N LEU A 21 -3.33 14.87 -13.28
CA LEU A 21 -4.36 15.65 -12.61
C LEU A 21 -3.75 16.54 -11.51
N LEU A 22 -2.81 15.98 -10.73
CA LEU A 22 -2.23 16.63 -9.56
C LEU A 22 -0.99 17.48 -9.86
N ARG A 23 -0.48 17.43 -11.10
CA ARG A 23 0.73 18.15 -11.52
C ARG A 23 0.67 19.66 -11.30
N LYS A 24 -0.52 20.27 -11.46
CA LYS A 24 -0.69 21.72 -11.27
C LYS A 24 -0.47 22.10 -9.82
N ASP A 25 -1.13 21.38 -8.91
CA ASP A 25 -1.02 21.60 -7.47
C ASP A 25 0.40 21.28 -7.00
N GLU A 26 0.97 20.17 -7.46
CA GLU A 26 2.33 19.75 -7.13
C GLU A 26 3.37 20.82 -7.50
N LYS A 27 3.26 21.41 -8.69
CA LYS A 27 4.15 22.48 -9.15
C LYS A 27 4.08 23.70 -8.22
N THR A 28 2.89 24.04 -7.72
CA THR A 28 2.67 25.21 -6.86
C THR A 28 2.95 24.99 -5.37
N LEU A 29 2.84 23.76 -4.87
CA LEU A 29 3.07 23.45 -3.45
C LEU A 29 4.48 22.94 -3.19
N ILE A 30 5.03 22.14 -4.09
CA ILE A 30 6.31 21.43 -3.86
C ILE A 30 7.46 22.16 -4.53
N TRP A 31 7.30 22.50 -5.81
CA TRP A 31 8.41 22.96 -6.64
C TRP A 31 8.70 24.46 -6.56
N THR A 32 7.70 25.28 -6.23
CA THR A 32 7.85 26.73 -6.02
C THR A 32 8.31 27.11 -4.62
N THR A 33 8.14 26.23 -3.63
CA THR A 33 8.48 26.51 -2.23
C THR A 33 9.96 26.18 -1.99
N PRO A 34 10.76 27.05 -1.35
CA PRO A 34 12.21 26.86 -1.19
C PRO A 34 12.60 25.51 -0.54
N ILE A 35 13.81 25.06 -0.89
CA ILE A 35 14.37 23.69 -0.94
C ILE A 35 14.50 22.98 0.43
N HIS A 36 13.85 23.44 1.50
CA HIS A 36 13.82 22.67 2.74
C HIS A 36 13.02 21.37 2.53
N LEU A 37 13.75 20.28 2.32
CA LEU A 37 13.26 18.91 2.23
C LEU A 37 12.73 18.49 3.61
N THR A 38 11.52 18.94 3.94
CA THR A 38 10.81 18.42 5.11
C THR A 38 10.50 16.95 4.90
N THR A 39 10.52 16.16 5.98
CA THR A 39 10.18 14.73 5.98
C THR A 39 8.88 14.44 5.22
N VAL A 40 7.86 15.29 5.37
CA VAL A 40 6.56 15.14 4.68
C VAL A 40 6.69 15.25 3.15
N LYS A 41 7.45 16.24 2.65
CA LYS A 41 7.71 16.38 1.20
C LYS A 41 8.45 15.16 0.65
N LEU A 42 9.45 14.66 1.40
CA LEU A 42 10.18 13.47 0.99
C LEU A 42 9.26 12.23 0.92
N LEU A 43 8.43 12.00 1.94
CA LEU A 43 7.49 10.86 1.94
C LEU A 43 6.47 10.97 0.81
N TYR A 44 5.96 12.17 0.54
CA TYR A 44 5.05 12.41 -0.58
C TYR A 44 5.70 12.06 -1.92
N LEU A 45 6.87 12.64 -2.21
CA LEU A 45 7.61 12.35 -3.44
C LEU A 45 7.93 10.86 -3.54
N LEU A 46 8.46 10.28 -2.46
CA LEU A 46 8.84 8.87 -2.42
C LEU A 46 7.64 7.96 -2.71
N SER A 47 6.47 8.23 -2.14
CA SER A 47 5.26 7.44 -2.39
C SER A 47 4.85 7.45 -3.86
N ARG A 48 4.80 8.63 -4.50
CA ARG A 48 4.33 8.77 -5.88
C ARG A 48 5.30 8.21 -6.90
N TYR A 49 6.57 8.58 -6.78
CA TYR A 49 7.58 8.15 -7.74
C TYR A 49 7.92 6.67 -7.59
N LEU A 50 7.88 6.11 -6.38
CA LEU A 50 8.00 4.65 -6.22
C LEU A 50 6.78 3.92 -6.75
N ALA A 51 5.55 4.41 -6.54
CA ALA A 51 4.35 3.81 -7.13
C ALA A 51 4.50 3.67 -8.65
N LEU A 52 4.89 4.77 -9.31
CA LEU A 52 5.10 4.79 -10.75
C LEU A 52 6.25 3.86 -11.17
N ALA A 53 7.37 3.89 -10.47
CA ALA A 53 8.51 3.02 -10.76
C ALA A 53 8.12 1.54 -10.64
N PHE A 54 7.38 1.16 -9.59
CA PHE A 54 6.90 -0.21 -9.43
C PHE A 54 5.92 -0.61 -10.53
N GLN A 55 4.97 0.25 -10.90
CA GLN A 55 4.03 -0.05 -12.00
C GLN A 55 4.77 -0.19 -13.34
N LEU A 56 5.73 0.71 -13.62
CA LEU A 56 6.53 0.67 -14.84
C LEU A 56 7.38 -0.61 -14.91
N CYS A 57 8.04 -0.98 -13.81
CA CYS A 57 8.80 -2.23 -13.70
C CYS A 57 7.87 -3.44 -13.90
N ASN A 58 6.67 -3.44 -13.35
CA ASN A 58 5.71 -4.53 -13.54
C ASN A 58 5.26 -4.68 -14.99
N VAL A 59 4.98 -3.57 -15.68
CA VAL A 59 4.63 -3.57 -17.11
C VAL A 59 5.82 -4.04 -17.96
N ALA A 60 7.01 -3.49 -17.71
CA ALA A 60 8.23 -3.84 -18.45
C ALA A 60 8.59 -5.32 -18.31
N LEU A 61 8.57 -5.86 -17.09
CA LEU A 61 8.82 -7.29 -16.85
C LEU A 61 7.75 -8.17 -17.48
N SER A 62 6.47 -7.79 -17.38
CA SER A 62 5.37 -8.54 -17.99
C SER A 62 5.47 -8.56 -19.53
N ALA A 63 5.88 -7.45 -20.14
CA ALA A 63 6.11 -7.35 -21.58
C ALA A 63 7.31 -8.19 -22.01
N PHE A 64 8.43 -8.09 -21.28
CA PHE A 64 9.65 -8.84 -21.55
C PHE A 64 9.40 -10.35 -21.50
N TRP A 65 8.71 -10.85 -20.47
CA TRP A 65 8.43 -12.28 -20.35
C TRP A 65 7.47 -12.80 -21.42
N LYS A 66 6.47 -11.99 -21.79
CA LYS A 66 5.55 -12.34 -22.89
C LYS A 66 6.28 -12.59 -24.21
N TYR A 67 7.39 -11.89 -24.44
CA TYR A 67 8.18 -12.03 -25.66
C TYR A 67 9.29 -13.10 -25.54
N SER A 68 9.97 -13.16 -24.40
CA SER A 68 11.18 -13.98 -24.23
C SER A 68 10.91 -15.45 -23.89
N TYR A 69 9.74 -15.80 -23.34
CA TYR A 69 9.48 -17.15 -22.83
C TYR A 69 8.12 -17.69 -23.27
N THR A 70 8.10 -18.93 -23.77
CA THR A 70 6.88 -19.73 -23.97
C THR A 70 6.41 -20.40 -22.67
N ALA A 71 7.35 -20.75 -21.77
CA ALA A 71 7.09 -21.22 -20.41
C ALA A 71 8.08 -20.58 -19.44
N ILE A 72 7.58 -19.98 -18.35
CA ILE A 72 8.41 -19.21 -17.40
C ILE A 72 9.04 -20.17 -16.37
N PRO A 73 10.37 -20.10 -16.12
CA PRO A 73 11.02 -20.89 -15.08
C PRO A 73 10.49 -20.57 -13.67
N SER A 74 10.36 -21.59 -12.82
CA SER A 74 9.87 -21.47 -11.43
C SER A 74 10.67 -20.47 -10.58
N HIS A 75 12.00 -20.48 -10.69
CA HIS A 75 12.87 -19.55 -9.95
C HIS A 75 12.62 -18.08 -10.32
N THR A 76 12.42 -17.80 -11.60
CA THR A 76 12.10 -16.44 -12.11
C THR A 76 10.74 -15.97 -11.59
N CYS A 77 9.80 -16.91 -11.51
CA CYS A 77 8.48 -16.69 -10.96
C CYS A 77 8.50 -16.29 -9.48
N ALA A 78 9.24 -17.05 -8.67
CA ALA A 78 9.40 -16.77 -7.25
C ALA A 78 10.03 -15.38 -7.01
N ALA A 79 11.10 -15.05 -7.75
CA ALA A 79 11.75 -13.75 -7.65
C ALA A 79 10.78 -12.58 -7.95
N TYR A 80 9.94 -12.73 -8.98
CA TYR A 80 8.96 -11.71 -9.33
C TYR A 80 7.84 -11.56 -8.32
N LEU A 81 7.37 -12.67 -7.74
CA LEU A 81 6.42 -12.62 -6.64
C LEU A 81 7.01 -11.87 -5.45
N VAL A 82 8.28 -12.14 -5.09
CA VAL A 82 8.99 -11.41 -4.03
C VAL A 82 9.08 -9.91 -4.33
N VAL A 83 9.40 -9.53 -5.58
CA VAL A 83 9.45 -8.11 -6.00
C VAL A 83 8.08 -7.44 -5.83
N LYS A 84 7.00 -8.08 -6.28
CA LYS A 84 5.63 -7.56 -6.10
C LYS A 84 5.29 -7.40 -4.63
N ILE A 85 5.49 -8.44 -3.83
CA ILE A 85 5.23 -8.42 -2.40
C ILE A 85 5.99 -7.27 -1.75
N THR A 86 7.29 -7.16 -2.02
CA THR A 86 8.16 -6.10 -1.50
C THR A 86 7.63 -4.71 -1.88
N ALA A 87 7.26 -4.50 -3.14
CA ALA A 87 6.68 -3.24 -3.60
C ALA A 87 5.39 -2.87 -2.84
N CYS A 88 4.49 -3.84 -2.63
CA CYS A 88 3.27 -3.64 -1.84
C CYS A 88 3.60 -3.22 -0.41
N TYR A 89 4.52 -3.93 0.25
CA TYR A 89 4.94 -3.63 1.62
C TYR A 89 5.60 -2.27 1.74
N THR A 90 6.44 -1.88 0.78
CA THR A 90 7.07 -0.56 0.75
C THR A 90 6.01 0.53 0.64
N MET A 91 5.07 0.40 -0.32
CA MET A 91 3.99 1.37 -0.50
C MET A 91 3.10 1.48 0.73
N LEU A 92 2.68 0.34 1.29
CA LEU A 92 1.85 0.30 2.50
C LEU A 92 2.59 0.91 3.70
N GLY A 93 3.90 0.64 3.82
CA GLY A 93 4.75 1.23 4.84
C GLY A 93 4.83 2.75 4.74
N LEU A 94 4.97 3.30 3.53
CA LEU A 94 4.95 4.75 3.31
C LEU A 94 3.62 5.37 3.74
N LEU A 95 2.49 4.72 3.41
CA LEU A 95 1.17 5.16 3.83
C LEU A 95 1.03 5.18 5.36
N HIS A 96 1.48 4.12 6.03
CA HIS A 96 1.52 4.06 7.49
C HIS A 96 2.34 5.19 8.09
N MET A 97 3.53 5.45 7.56
CA MET A 97 4.38 6.54 8.05
C MET A 97 3.68 7.91 7.88
N ILE A 98 2.98 8.14 6.77
CA ILE A 98 2.21 9.37 6.55
C ILE A 98 1.06 9.49 7.56
N LEU A 99 0.30 8.41 7.78
CA LEU A 99 -0.80 8.39 8.74
C LEU A 99 -0.29 8.61 10.18
N VAL A 100 0.81 7.98 10.57
CA VAL A 100 1.44 8.16 11.88
C VAL A 100 1.92 9.61 12.06
N LEU A 101 2.52 10.21 11.03
CA LEU A 101 2.91 11.63 11.08
C LEU A 101 1.71 12.56 11.23
N ARG A 102 0.59 12.27 10.55
CA ARG A 102 -0.66 13.04 10.69
C ARG A 102 -1.21 12.94 12.13
N VAL A 103 -1.23 11.73 12.71
CA VAL A 103 -1.65 11.53 14.10
C VAL A 103 -0.69 12.22 15.08
N TYR A 104 0.61 12.14 14.84
CA TYR A 104 1.63 12.81 15.66
C TYR A 104 1.44 14.33 15.68
N ALA A 105 1.17 14.94 14.53
CA ALA A 105 0.85 16.37 14.44
C ALA A 105 -0.45 16.71 15.18
N LEU A 106 -1.49 15.86 15.11
CA LEU A 106 -2.78 16.06 15.77
C LEU A 106 -2.69 15.94 17.30
N TYR A 107 -1.73 15.18 17.80
CA TYR A 107 -1.45 15.00 19.23
C TYR A 107 -0.32 15.91 19.73
N ASP A 108 -0.24 17.12 19.18
CA ASP A 108 0.67 18.18 19.60
C ASP A 108 2.13 17.69 19.71
N ARG A 109 2.55 16.87 18.75
CA ARG A 109 3.91 16.33 18.65
C ARG A 109 4.36 15.54 19.88
N SER A 110 3.43 14.94 20.61
CA SER A 110 3.77 14.11 21.77
C SER A 110 4.57 12.85 21.36
N PRO A 111 5.82 12.69 21.83
CA PRO A 111 6.68 11.57 21.42
C PRO A 111 6.17 10.21 21.91
N LYS A 112 5.35 10.21 22.98
CA LYS A 112 4.75 9.01 23.55
C LYS A 112 3.85 8.29 22.54
N ILE A 113 3.04 9.04 21.80
CA ILE A 113 2.11 8.47 20.81
C ILE A 113 2.85 8.02 19.56
N LEU A 114 3.84 8.79 19.13
CA LEU A 114 4.72 8.38 18.04
C LEU A 114 5.42 7.05 18.38
N PHE A 115 6.01 6.95 19.57
CA PHE A 115 6.68 5.72 20.00
C PHE A 115 5.71 4.54 20.09
N ALA A 116 4.51 4.73 20.63
CA ALA A 116 3.49 3.68 20.70
C ALA A 116 3.06 3.19 19.31
N LEU A 117 2.78 4.11 18.37
CA LEU A 117 2.40 3.76 16.99
C LEU A 117 3.55 3.08 16.24
N MET A 118 4.77 3.58 16.39
CA MET A 118 5.96 2.97 15.78
C MET A 118 6.23 1.58 16.35
N LEU A 119 6.02 1.36 17.65
CA LEU A 119 6.14 0.05 18.29
C LEU A 119 5.11 -0.94 17.73
N ILE A 120 3.85 -0.53 17.59
CA ILE A 120 2.81 -1.38 16.98
C ILE A 120 3.18 -1.74 15.54
N TYR A 121 3.65 -0.76 14.76
CA TYR A 121 4.07 -0.97 13.38
C TYR A 121 5.28 -1.90 13.25
N THR A 122 6.30 -1.75 14.08
CA THR A 122 7.51 -2.62 14.05
C THR A 122 7.21 -4.04 14.52
N LEU A 123 6.35 -4.22 15.51
CA LEU A 123 5.86 -5.53 15.92
C LEU A 123 5.13 -6.23 14.76
N ARG A 124 4.23 -5.52 14.09
CA ARG A 124 3.52 -6.03 12.89
C ARG A 124 4.50 -6.44 11.79
N LEU A 125 5.46 -5.56 11.47
CA LEU A 125 6.48 -5.87 10.46
C LEU A 125 7.30 -7.10 10.84
N SER A 126 7.71 -7.23 12.10
CA SER A 126 8.47 -8.38 12.59
C SER A 126 7.70 -9.69 12.42
N ILE A 127 6.42 -9.71 12.79
CA ILE A 127 5.53 -10.87 12.61
C ILE A 127 5.41 -11.23 11.12
N THR A 128 5.32 -10.21 10.26
CA THR A 128 5.18 -10.40 8.82
C THR A 128 6.45 -10.96 8.18
N VAL A 129 7.61 -10.40 8.52
CA VAL A 129 8.90 -10.90 8.03
C VAL A 129 9.13 -12.33 8.52
N TRP A 130 8.79 -12.62 9.78
CA TRP A 130 8.90 -13.97 10.34
C TRP A 130 8.01 -14.99 9.62
N THR A 131 6.76 -14.64 9.33
CA THR A 131 5.84 -15.52 8.57
C THR A 131 6.30 -15.74 7.14
N VAL A 132 6.75 -14.69 6.43
CA VAL A 132 7.28 -14.81 5.07
C VAL A 132 8.55 -15.66 5.01
N THR A 133 9.52 -15.42 5.90
CA THR A 133 10.77 -16.19 5.94
C THR A 133 10.56 -17.66 6.32
N ARG A 134 9.54 -17.95 7.13
CA ARG A 134 9.10 -19.34 7.41
C ARG A 134 8.52 -20.00 6.17
N LEU A 135 7.67 -19.29 5.43
CA LEU A 135 7.07 -19.75 4.17
C LEU A 135 8.13 -20.03 3.10
N SER A 136 9.09 -19.12 2.92
CA SER A 136 10.13 -19.21 1.89
C SER A 136 11.09 -20.39 2.07
N ARG A 137 11.09 -21.06 3.21
CA ARG A 137 11.92 -22.25 3.48
C ARG A 137 11.27 -23.57 3.07
N ILE A 138 10.01 -23.54 2.64
CA ILE A 138 9.30 -24.73 2.16
C ILE A 138 9.50 -24.78 0.65
N ASP A 139 10.53 -25.52 0.20
CA ASP A 139 11.02 -25.62 -1.19
C ASP A 139 10.05 -26.30 -2.19
N GLU A 140 8.75 -26.42 -1.89
CA GLU A 140 7.76 -27.14 -2.71
C GLU A 140 6.63 -26.23 -3.21
N TYR A 141 6.99 -25.09 -3.78
CA TYR A 141 6.06 -24.28 -4.57
C TYR A 141 6.14 -24.67 -6.05
N GLU A 142 5.22 -25.54 -6.47
CA GLU A 142 4.93 -25.71 -7.89
C GLU A 142 4.24 -24.44 -8.40
N PHE A 143 4.84 -23.74 -9.35
CA PHE A 143 4.22 -22.56 -9.96
C PHE A 143 3.51 -22.95 -11.26
N ASP A 144 2.31 -22.40 -11.49
CA ASP A 144 1.61 -22.56 -12.76
C ASP A 144 2.28 -21.68 -13.85
N ALA A 145 1.98 -21.97 -15.13
CA ALA A 145 2.57 -21.29 -16.30
C ALA A 145 2.33 -19.77 -16.35
N ILE A 146 1.38 -19.26 -15.57
CA ILE A 146 1.05 -17.82 -15.45
C ILE A 146 1.67 -17.21 -14.18
N CYS A 147 2.59 -17.91 -13.52
CA CYS A 147 3.18 -17.46 -12.27
C CYS A 147 2.18 -17.22 -11.14
N ILE A 148 1.13 -18.04 -11.12
CA ILE A 148 0.15 -18.08 -10.06
C ILE A 148 0.44 -19.36 -9.27
N SER A 149 0.58 -19.25 -7.95
CA SER A 149 0.69 -20.44 -7.11
C SER A 149 -0.65 -21.18 -7.16
N PRO A 150 -0.72 -22.43 -7.66
CA PRO A 150 -1.93 -23.22 -7.74
C PRO A 150 -2.37 -23.74 -6.36
N LYS A 151 -1.46 -23.75 -5.38
CA LYS A 151 -1.82 -24.02 -3.98
C LYS A 151 -2.64 -22.85 -3.47
N THR A 152 -3.88 -23.14 -3.10
CA THR A 152 -4.82 -22.24 -2.44
C THR A 152 -4.15 -21.60 -1.23
N VAL A 153 -3.74 -20.35 -1.44
CA VAL A 153 -3.17 -19.43 -0.46
C VAL A 153 -4.07 -19.31 0.79
N GLY A 154 -5.36 -19.60 0.66
CA GLY A 154 -6.33 -19.65 1.76
C GLY A 154 -6.09 -20.69 2.86
N SER A 155 -5.15 -21.63 2.70
CA SER A 155 -4.80 -22.59 3.76
C SER A 155 -3.62 -22.14 4.64
N GLU A 156 -2.87 -21.10 4.25
CA GLU A 156 -1.74 -20.67 5.04
C GLU A 156 -2.14 -19.57 6.04
N PRO A 157 -2.02 -19.82 7.35
CA PRO A 157 -2.44 -18.86 8.38
C PRO A 157 -1.68 -17.54 8.30
N GLY A 158 -0.53 -17.48 7.62
CA GLY A 158 0.30 -16.29 7.49
C GLY A 158 -0.42 -15.09 6.85
N ILE A 159 -1.19 -15.31 5.79
CA ILE A 159 -1.87 -14.21 5.07
C ILE A 159 -3.08 -13.71 5.85
N ALA A 160 -3.82 -14.61 6.50
CA ALA A 160 -4.89 -14.22 7.41
C ALA A 160 -4.35 -13.37 8.57
N ILE A 161 -3.25 -13.80 9.20
CA ILE A 161 -2.59 -13.05 10.29
C ILE A 161 -2.15 -11.67 9.79
N PHE A 162 -1.55 -11.60 8.60
CA PHE A 162 -1.14 -10.32 8.01
C PHE A 162 -2.33 -9.38 7.78
N VAL A 163 -3.41 -9.88 7.16
CA VAL A 163 -4.59 -9.06 6.87
C VAL A 163 -5.27 -8.57 8.15
N ILE A 164 -5.45 -9.46 9.13
CA ILE A 164 -6.02 -9.09 10.43
C ILE A 164 -5.14 -8.04 11.12
N GLY A 165 -3.82 -8.23 11.13
CA GLY A 165 -2.87 -7.28 11.70
C GLY A 165 -2.94 -5.90 11.03
N GLU A 166 -3.12 -5.87 9.71
CA GLU A 166 -3.28 -4.62 8.97
C GLU A 166 -4.60 -3.91 9.30
N ILE A 167 -5.71 -4.64 9.32
CA ILE A 167 -7.03 -4.09 9.67
C ILE A 167 -6.99 -3.52 11.10
N LEU A 168 -6.40 -4.24 12.05
CA LEU A 168 -6.26 -3.77 13.43
C LEU A 168 -5.42 -2.50 13.50
N ASN A 169 -4.29 -2.43 12.80
CA ASN A 169 -3.45 -1.23 12.81
C ASN A 169 -4.18 -0.01 12.19
N GLN A 170 -4.87 -0.21 11.07
CA GLN A 170 -5.70 0.83 10.45
C GLN A 170 -6.81 1.29 11.40
N PHE A 171 -7.46 0.36 12.09
CA PHE A 171 -8.51 0.68 13.06
C PHE A 171 -7.98 1.49 14.25
N VAL A 172 -6.79 1.16 14.78
CA VAL A 172 -6.14 1.92 15.85
C VAL A 172 -5.82 3.34 15.41
N ILE A 173 -5.17 3.51 14.25
CA ILE A 173 -4.82 4.82 13.70
C ILE A 173 -6.08 5.67 13.46
N HIS A 174 -7.10 5.07 12.83
CA HIS A 174 -8.34 5.77 12.52
C HIS A 174 -9.11 6.17 13.78
N THR A 175 -9.22 5.27 14.77
CA THR A 175 -9.87 5.53 16.05
C THR A 175 -9.17 6.65 16.82
N LEU A 176 -7.84 6.66 16.87
CA LEU A 176 -7.07 7.74 17.50
C LEU A 176 -7.29 9.08 16.80
N THR A 177 -7.32 9.07 15.46
CA THR A 177 -7.59 10.26 14.65
C THR A 177 -8.96 10.82 14.95
N ILE A 178 -10.00 9.99 14.86
CA ILE A 178 -11.39 10.37 15.19
C ILE A 178 -11.45 10.87 16.63
N ARG A 179 -11.05 10.08 17.62
CA ARG A 179 -11.18 10.46 19.03
C ARG A 179 -10.58 11.83 19.32
N LYS A 180 -9.40 12.12 18.79
CA LYS A 180 -8.74 13.40 19.00
C LYS A 180 -9.42 14.53 18.24
N THR A 181 -9.83 14.32 16.99
CA THR A 181 -10.57 15.34 16.23
C THR A 181 -11.90 15.69 16.90
N TRP A 182 -12.63 14.70 17.43
CA TRP A 182 -13.87 14.93 18.15
C TRP A 182 -13.65 15.64 19.50
N ALA A 183 -12.60 15.30 20.25
CA ALA A 183 -12.25 16.00 21.48
C ALA A 183 -11.87 17.48 21.23
N LEU A 184 -11.27 17.75 20.08
CA LEU A 184 -10.89 19.11 19.66
C LEU A 184 -12.07 19.91 19.10
N LYS A 185 -13.19 19.27 18.73
CA LYS A 185 -14.38 19.92 18.16
C LYS A 185 -14.95 21.01 19.08
N GLY A 186 -14.87 20.83 20.40
CA GLY A 186 -15.31 21.85 21.37
C GLY A 186 -14.37 23.06 21.51
N ALA A 187 -13.11 22.95 21.10
CA ALA A 187 -12.13 24.04 21.18
C ALA A 187 -11.94 24.79 19.83
N TRP A 188 -12.46 24.25 18.73
CA TRP A 188 -12.12 24.66 17.36
C TRP A 188 -13.26 25.35 16.60
N ASP A 189 -14.31 25.80 17.30
CA ASP A 189 -15.50 26.47 16.72
C ASP A 189 -15.17 27.73 15.89
N ARG A 190 -13.93 28.23 15.94
CA ARG A 190 -13.43 29.37 15.15
C ARG A 190 -12.93 29.02 13.73
N THR A 191 -12.59 27.76 13.40
CA THR A 191 -12.12 27.38 12.04
C THR A 191 -12.65 25.99 11.62
N PRO A 192 -13.91 25.90 11.14
CA PRO A 192 -14.60 24.63 10.92
C PRO A 192 -14.13 23.81 9.70
N THR A 193 -13.33 24.37 8.80
CA THR A 193 -13.03 23.74 7.49
C THR A 193 -11.92 22.68 7.55
N LEU A 194 -10.86 22.93 8.33
CA LEU A 194 -9.70 22.04 8.43
C LEU A 194 -10.00 20.64 9.03
N PRO A 195 -10.75 20.50 10.14
CA PRO A 195 -11.00 19.19 10.74
C PRO A 195 -11.95 18.32 9.91
N SER A 196 -12.90 18.93 9.19
CA SER A 196 -13.81 18.21 8.30
C SER A 196 -13.09 17.60 7.10
N VAL A 197 -12.09 18.31 6.55
CA VAL A 197 -11.30 17.80 5.42
C VAL A 197 -10.40 16.66 5.90
N LEU A 198 -9.67 16.87 7.00
CA LEU A 198 -8.72 15.86 7.53
C LEU A 198 -9.40 14.54 7.92
N THR A 199 -10.58 14.60 8.55
CA THR A 199 -11.34 13.39 8.94
C THR A 199 -11.96 12.69 7.75
N ARG A 200 -12.47 13.45 6.78
CA ARG A 200 -13.04 12.90 5.54
C ARG A 200 -11.97 12.18 4.73
N ASP A 201 -10.81 12.80 4.54
CA ASP A 201 -9.71 12.20 3.78
C ASP A 201 -9.16 10.96 4.51
N GLY A 202 -9.00 11.03 5.83
CA GLY A 202 -8.60 9.88 6.64
C GLY A 202 -9.61 8.72 6.60
N PHE A 203 -10.90 9.01 6.48
CA PHE A 203 -11.95 8.01 6.32
C PHE A 203 -11.90 7.33 4.95
N TYR A 204 -11.72 8.09 3.86
CA TYR A 204 -11.60 7.49 2.53
C TYR A 204 -10.38 6.55 2.43
N VAL A 205 -9.25 6.94 3.01
CA VAL A 205 -8.06 6.10 3.08
C VAL A 205 -8.34 4.81 3.87
N PHE A 206 -9.00 4.91 5.03
CA PHE A 206 -9.39 3.74 5.82
C PHE A 206 -10.29 2.77 5.03
N VAL A 207 -11.35 3.28 4.40
CA VAL A 207 -12.28 2.47 3.59
C VAL A 207 -11.57 1.82 2.41
N ALA A 208 -10.69 2.55 1.73
CA ALA A 208 -9.96 2.05 0.58
C ALA A 208 -8.98 0.93 0.95
N ILE A 209 -8.24 1.06 2.05
CA ILE A 209 -7.36 0.00 2.55
C ILE A 209 -8.18 -1.19 3.03
N PHE A 210 -9.23 -0.96 3.81
CA PHE A 210 -10.09 -2.03 4.32
C PHE A 210 -10.72 -2.84 3.17
N GLY A 211 -11.27 -2.16 2.17
CA GLY A 211 -11.81 -2.79 0.96
C GLY A 211 -10.73 -3.53 0.17
N GLY A 212 -9.55 -2.94 0.02
CA GLY A 212 -8.40 -3.59 -0.64
C GLY A 212 -7.97 -4.87 0.06
N MET A 213 -7.92 -4.87 1.40
CA MET A 213 -7.55 -6.05 2.19
C MET A 213 -8.62 -7.15 2.15
N ILE A 214 -9.91 -6.78 2.12
CA ILE A 214 -10.99 -7.75 1.86
C ILE A 214 -10.85 -8.36 0.46
N ALA A 215 -10.55 -7.55 -0.55
CA ALA A 215 -10.33 -8.05 -1.91
C ALA A 215 -9.12 -9.01 -1.98
N VAL A 216 -8.07 -8.79 -1.18
CA VAL A 216 -6.96 -9.75 -1.03
C VAL A 216 -7.46 -11.08 -0.46
N ILE A 217 -8.26 -11.04 0.61
CA ILE A 217 -8.81 -12.27 1.22
C ILE A 217 -9.69 -13.01 0.21
N VAL A 218 -10.67 -12.34 -0.37
CA VAL A 218 -11.63 -12.94 -1.32
C VAL A 218 -10.88 -13.49 -2.54
N GLY A 219 -9.97 -12.71 -3.10
CA GLY A 219 -9.13 -13.13 -4.23
C GLY A 219 -8.15 -14.26 -3.90
N SER A 220 -7.88 -14.53 -2.61
CA SER A 220 -7.07 -15.69 -2.18
C SER A 220 -7.91 -16.96 -2.07
N TYR A 221 -9.23 -16.85 -1.90
CA TYR A 221 -10.15 -17.98 -1.90
C TYR A 221 -10.67 -18.33 -3.30
N GLU A 222 -10.81 -17.35 -4.19
CA GLU A 222 -11.12 -17.61 -5.59
C GLU A 222 -9.92 -18.22 -6.32
N LYS A 223 -10.09 -19.40 -6.94
CA LYS A 223 -9.10 -20.04 -7.82
C LYS A 223 -8.99 -19.31 -9.18
N GLY A 224 -8.82 -17.99 -9.18
CA GLY A 224 -8.98 -17.15 -10.37
C GLY A 224 -8.00 -15.99 -10.49
N GLY A 225 -8.01 -15.35 -11.66
CA GLY A 225 -7.15 -14.20 -12.00
C GLY A 225 -7.48 -12.90 -11.25
N THR A 226 -8.46 -12.90 -10.34
CA THR A 226 -8.86 -11.72 -9.55
C THR A 226 -7.68 -11.16 -8.74
N SER A 227 -6.81 -12.02 -8.21
CA SER A 227 -5.59 -11.64 -7.49
C SER A 227 -4.61 -10.82 -8.32
N LEU A 228 -4.64 -10.93 -9.66
CA LEU A 228 -3.79 -10.16 -10.58
C LEU A 228 -4.17 -8.67 -10.65
N PHE A 229 -5.40 -8.32 -10.28
CA PHE A 229 -5.88 -6.94 -10.25
C PHE A 229 -5.70 -6.30 -8.88
N VAL A 230 -5.70 -7.10 -7.81
CA VAL A 230 -5.58 -6.61 -6.43
C VAL A 230 -4.28 -5.83 -6.23
N PHE A 231 -3.16 -6.33 -6.75
CA PHE A 231 -1.85 -5.70 -6.56
C PHE A 231 -1.72 -4.29 -7.20
N PRO A 232 -1.99 -4.09 -8.51
CA PRO A 232 -1.92 -2.75 -9.09
C PRO A 232 -2.98 -1.81 -8.50
N LEU A 233 -4.14 -2.33 -8.08
CA LEU A 233 -5.20 -1.56 -7.45
C LEU A 233 -4.78 -1.06 -6.06
N ILE A 234 -4.11 -1.88 -5.24
CA ILE A 234 -3.57 -1.45 -3.94
C ILE A 234 -2.52 -0.35 -4.13
N ILE A 235 -1.59 -0.51 -5.07
CA ILE A 235 -0.58 0.53 -5.34
C ILE A 235 -1.24 1.84 -5.76
N LEU A 236 -2.26 1.77 -6.62
CA LEU A 236 -3.02 2.94 -7.05
C LEU A 236 -3.74 3.61 -5.86
N ILE A 237 -4.47 2.83 -5.06
CA ILE A 237 -5.17 3.34 -3.86
C ILE A 237 -4.19 4.06 -2.94
N ILE A 238 -3.03 3.45 -2.69
CA ILE A 238 -2.01 4.04 -1.82
C ILE A 238 -1.46 5.33 -2.44
N SER A 239 -1.20 5.36 -3.76
CA SER A 239 -0.72 6.56 -4.44
C SER A 239 -1.73 7.70 -4.40
N VAL A 240 -3.03 7.40 -4.51
CA VAL A 240 -4.12 8.39 -4.44
C VAL A 240 -4.37 8.86 -3.00
N ALA A 241 -4.11 8.00 -2.01
CA ALA A 241 -4.25 8.32 -0.59
C ALA A 241 -3.21 9.34 -0.07
N VAL A 242 -2.13 9.57 -0.83
CA VAL A 242 -1.01 10.46 -0.48
C VAL A 242 -1.04 11.78 -1.24
#